data_AF-A0A1R0LB77-F1
#
_entry.id   AF-A0A1R0LB77-F1
#
_cell.length_a   1.000
_cell.length_b   1.000
_cell.length_c   1.000
_cell.angle_alpha   90.00
_cell.angle_beta   90.00
_cell.angle_gamma   90.00
#
_symmetry.space_group_name_H-M   'P 1'
#
loop_
_entity.id
_entity.type
_entity.pdbx_description
1 polymer ?
#
loop_
_entity_poly.entity_id
_entity_poly.type
_entity_poly.pdbx_seq_one_letter_code
_entity_poly.pdbx_strand_id
1 'polypeptide(L)'
;MFEEKLDALSQMLAEHIAMPFPPGFRSLDIEDQDMVMLDANAYGYALGVRKGPLDEQRGEGLIRLTAVFENVLPAIDDEYATRYYTHVRDMAVLAAEVETLRGR
;
A
#
# COMPACT_ATOMS: atom_id res chain seq x y z
N MET A 1 7.26 -13.64 14.52
CA MET A 1 7.27 -12.22 14.08
C MET A 1 7.37 -12.07 12.56
N PHE A 2 8.44 -12.49 11.87
CA PHE A 2 8.53 -12.33 10.41
C PHE A 2 7.46 -13.12 9.66
N GLU A 3 7.36 -14.44 9.90
CA GLU A 3 6.36 -15.31 9.25
C GLU A 3 4.93 -14.82 9.51
N GLU A 4 4.58 -14.50 10.75
CA GLU A 4 3.28 -13.94 11.12
C GLU A 4 2.93 -12.65 10.34
N LYS A 5 3.90 -11.74 10.16
CA LYS A 5 3.68 -10.52 9.37
C LYS A 5 3.59 -10.80 7.87
N LEU A 6 4.32 -11.79 7.37
CA LEU A 6 4.24 -12.21 5.97
C LEU A 6 2.88 -12.87 5.65
N ASP A 7 2.34 -13.65 6.58
CA ASP A 7 1.00 -14.24 6.49
C ASP A 7 -0.07 -13.14 6.55
N ALA A 8 0.05 -12.19 7.49
CA ALA A 8 -0.83 -11.03 7.57
C ALA A 8 -0.81 -10.20 6.27
N LEU A 9 0.37 -9.96 5.69
CA LEU A 9 0.51 -9.27 4.40
C LEU A 9 -0.18 -10.03 3.27
N SER A 10 -0.07 -11.36 3.27
CA SER A 10 -0.74 -12.23 2.30
C SER A 10 -2.27 -12.15 2.43
N GLN A 11 -2.78 -12.07 3.66
CA GLN A 11 -4.20 -11.87 3.93
C GLN A 11 -4.67 -10.49 3.43
N MET A 12 -3.97 -9.41 3.75
CA MET A 12 -4.34 -8.05 3.31
C MET A 12 -4.34 -7.90 1.78
N LEU A 13 -3.42 -8.56 1.09
CA LEU A 13 -3.39 -8.61 -0.38
C LEU A 13 -4.63 -9.31 -0.96
N ALA A 14 -5.09 -10.39 -0.32
CA ALA A 14 -6.29 -11.10 -0.73
C ALA A 14 -7.57 -10.28 -0.46
N GLU A 15 -7.64 -9.65 0.71
CA GLU A 15 -8.73 -8.73 1.08
C GLU A 15 -8.81 -7.55 0.11
N HIS A 16 -7.66 -6.95 -0.23
CA HIS A 16 -7.59 -5.83 -1.15
C HIS A 16 -8.13 -6.18 -2.55
N ILE A 17 -7.79 -7.36 -3.10
CA ILE A 17 -8.32 -7.83 -4.39
C ILE A 17 -9.85 -8.00 -4.37
N ALA A 18 -10.43 -8.32 -3.21
CA ALA A 18 -11.87 -8.46 -3.05
C ALA A 18 -12.59 -7.09 -2.89
N MET A 19 -11.85 -6.00 -2.64
CA MET A 19 -12.42 -4.66 -2.47
C MET A 19 -12.62 -3.97 -3.82
N PRO A 20 -13.84 -3.49 -4.15
CA PRO A 20 -14.05 -2.75 -5.37
C PRO A 20 -13.36 -1.38 -5.31
N PHE A 21 -12.54 -1.06 -6.31
CA PHE A 21 -11.90 0.25 -6.39
C PHE A 21 -12.93 1.40 -6.36
N PRO A 22 -12.73 2.48 -5.57
CA PRO A 22 -13.69 3.57 -5.42
C PRO A 22 -14.02 4.22 -6.77
N PRO A 23 -15.29 4.22 -7.22
CA PRO A 23 -15.62 4.53 -8.61
C PRO A 23 -15.28 5.96 -9.03
N GLY A 24 -15.39 6.93 -8.13
CA GLY A 24 -15.04 8.33 -8.39
C GLY A 24 -13.54 8.64 -8.43
N PHE A 25 -12.67 7.66 -8.16
CA PHE A 25 -11.23 7.88 -7.99
C PHE A 25 -10.39 7.43 -9.19
N ARG A 26 -11.02 6.94 -10.27
CA ARG A 26 -10.31 6.37 -11.44
C ARG A 26 -9.58 7.40 -12.32
N SER A 27 -9.75 8.69 -12.05
CA SER A 27 -9.12 9.80 -12.77
C SER A 27 -8.93 11.00 -11.83
N LEU A 28 -8.86 10.71 -10.53
CA LEU A 28 -8.73 11.73 -9.51
C LEU A 28 -7.25 11.84 -9.14
N ASP A 29 -6.77 13.07 -9.08
CA ASP A 29 -5.49 13.43 -8.49
C ASP A 29 -5.74 14.10 -7.14
N ILE A 30 -5.05 13.65 -6.09
CA ILE A 30 -5.08 14.23 -4.74
C ILE A 30 -3.65 14.45 -4.28
N GLU A 31 -3.30 15.66 -3.85
CA GLU A 31 -1.93 16.00 -3.41
C GLU A 31 -0.86 15.60 -4.44
N ASP A 32 -1.12 15.92 -5.71
CA ASP A 32 -0.29 15.55 -6.88
C ASP A 32 -0.11 14.04 -7.10
N GLN A 33 -1.00 13.21 -6.54
CA GLN A 33 -0.99 11.75 -6.70
C GLN A 33 -2.19 11.26 -7.51
N ASP A 34 -1.90 10.57 -8.61
CA ASP A 34 -2.90 9.78 -9.31
C ASP A 34 -3.33 8.62 -8.41
N MET A 35 -4.62 8.59 -8.08
CA MET A 35 -5.15 7.67 -7.09
C MET A 35 -5.14 6.21 -7.57
N VAL A 36 -5.23 5.96 -8.89
CA VAL A 36 -5.09 4.61 -9.48
C VAL A 36 -3.64 4.15 -9.40
N MET A 37 -2.69 5.04 -9.70
CA MET A 37 -1.26 4.73 -9.61
C MET A 37 -0.82 4.53 -8.17
N LEU A 38 -1.35 5.30 -7.22
CA LEU A 38 -1.08 5.15 -5.80
C LEU A 38 -1.49 3.75 -5.30
N ASP A 39 -2.70 3.32 -5.65
CA ASP A 39 -3.22 1.98 -5.38
C ASP A 39 -2.36 0.88 -6.01
N ALA A 40 -2.14 0.97 -7.32
CA ALA A 40 -1.38 -0.02 -8.07
C ALA A 40 0.06 -0.16 -7.58
N ASN A 41 0.72 0.96 -7.24
CA ASN A 41 2.07 0.95 -6.69
C ASN A 41 2.12 0.29 -5.31
N ALA A 42 1.18 0.63 -4.42
CA ALA A 42 1.10 0.02 -3.09
C ALA A 42 0.90 -1.50 -3.17
N TYR A 43 -0.06 -1.95 -3.99
CA TYR A 43 -0.28 -3.36 -4.23
C TYR A 43 0.96 -4.04 -4.85
N GLY A 44 1.59 -3.39 -5.83
CA GLY A 44 2.78 -3.88 -6.51
C GLY A 44 3.96 -4.12 -5.56
N TYR A 45 4.24 -3.16 -4.67
CA TYR A 45 5.29 -3.33 -3.66
C TYR A 45 4.95 -4.42 -2.65
N ALA A 46 3.73 -4.42 -2.11
CA ALA A 46 3.28 -5.43 -1.15
C ALA A 46 3.37 -6.85 -1.74
N LEU A 47 2.95 -7.02 -3.00
CA LEU A 47 3.08 -8.29 -3.72
C LEU A 47 4.55 -8.67 -3.97
N GLY A 48 5.41 -7.68 -4.25
CA GLY A 48 6.85 -7.86 -4.39
C GLY A 48 7.48 -8.41 -3.11
N VAL A 49 7.26 -7.73 -1.98
CA VAL A 49 7.74 -8.13 -0.64
C VAL A 49 7.23 -9.53 -0.26
N ARG A 50 5.97 -9.84 -0.57
CA ARG A 50 5.41 -11.18 -0.33
C ARG A 50 6.19 -12.27 -1.09
N LYS A 51 6.63 -11.99 -2.32
CA LYS A 51 7.35 -12.95 -3.16
C LYS A 51 8.82 -13.09 -2.79
N GLY A 52 9.44 -12.04 -2.25
CA GLY A 52 10.89 -12.03 -2.00
C GLY A 52 11.39 -10.66 -1.57
N PRO A 53 12.71 -10.54 -1.28
CA PRO A 53 13.32 -9.26 -0.99
C PRO A 53 13.20 -8.31 -2.19
N LEU A 54 13.06 -7.02 -1.91
CA LEU A 54 13.14 -5.96 -2.90
C LEU A 54 14.61 -5.59 -3.17
N ASP A 55 14.87 -5.06 -4.36
CA ASP A 55 16.12 -4.33 -4.58
C ASP A 55 16.07 -2.98 -3.83
N GLU A 56 17.23 -2.37 -3.63
CA GLU A 56 17.39 -1.12 -2.86
C GLU A 56 16.48 0.00 -3.40
N GLN A 57 16.44 0.18 -4.72
CA GLN A 57 15.61 1.20 -5.37
C GLN A 57 14.12 1.01 -5.06
N ARG A 58 13.64 -0.24 -5.09
CA ARG A 58 12.27 -0.60 -4.75
C ARG A 58 11.99 -0.45 -3.26
N GLY A 59 12.94 -0.81 -2.40
CA GLY A 59 12.85 -0.59 -0.96
C GLY A 59 12.66 0.88 -0.59
N GLU A 60 13.48 1.77 -1.17
CA GLU A 60 13.30 3.21 -0.99
C GLU A 60 11.97 3.73 -1.55
N GLY A 61 11.54 3.19 -2.69
CA GLY A 61 10.25 3.52 -3.29
C GLY A 61 9.07 3.21 -2.36
N LEU A 62 9.09 2.05 -1.70
CA LEU A 62 8.09 1.67 -0.71
C LEU A 62 8.08 2.61 0.50
N ILE A 63 9.24 3.02 1.00
CA ILE A 63 9.33 3.99 2.10
C ILE A 63 8.72 5.33 1.68
N ARG A 64 9.10 5.85 0.51
CA ARG A 64 8.51 7.10 -0.02
C ARG A 64 7.00 6.99 -0.18
N LEU A 65 6.50 5.86 -0.68
CA LEU A 65 5.09 5.61 -0.85
C LEU A 65 4.32 5.65 0.49
N THR A 66 4.88 5.10 1.57
CA THR A 66 4.22 5.17 2.89
C THR A 66 4.06 6.61 3.39
N ALA A 67 5.00 7.50 3.09
CA ALA A 67 4.92 8.92 3.45
C ALA A 67 3.87 9.67 2.61
N VAL A 68 3.67 9.30 1.35
CA VAL A 68 2.65 9.92 0.48
C VAL A 68 1.24 9.80 1.09
N PHE A 69 0.92 8.67 1.71
CA PHE A 69 -0.38 8.47 2.35
C PHE A 69 -0.66 9.43 3.51
N GLU A 70 0.36 9.98 4.16
CA GLU A 70 0.18 10.96 5.24
C GLU A 70 -0.42 12.27 4.73
N ASN A 71 -0.19 12.60 3.45
CA ASN A 71 -0.74 13.79 2.80
C ASN A 71 -2.08 13.49 2.12
N VAL A 72 -2.19 12.34 1.43
CA VAL A 72 -3.37 12.00 0.64
C VAL A 72 -4.58 11.67 1.53
N LEU A 73 -4.40 10.88 2.59
CA LEU A 73 -5.54 10.39 3.40
C LEU A 73 -6.39 11.52 4.03
N PRO A 74 -5.80 12.57 4.62
CA PRO A 74 -6.57 13.69 5.17
C PRO A 74 -7.39 14.47 4.12
N ALA A 75 -7.04 14.37 2.84
CA ALA A 75 -7.72 15.08 1.75
C ALA A 75 -8.88 14.28 1.13
N ILE A 76 -9.15 13.06 1.62
CA ILE A 76 -10.26 12.22 1.14
C ILE A 76 -11.49 12.43 2.01
N ASP A 77 -12.52 13.08 1.45
CA ASP A 77 -13.81 13.31 2.12
C ASP A 77 -14.82 12.16 1.96
N ASP A 78 -14.61 11.26 0.99
CA ASP A 78 -15.50 10.13 0.73
C ASP A 78 -15.23 8.97 1.69
N GLU A 79 -16.22 8.61 2.53
CA GLU A 79 -16.07 7.59 3.58
C GLU A 79 -15.60 6.22 3.07
N TYR A 80 -16.06 5.80 1.88
CA TYR A 80 -15.62 4.53 1.32
C TYR A 80 -14.18 4.62 0.84
N ALA A 81 -13.82 5.68 0.13
CA ALA A 81 -12.47 5.90 -0.33
C ALA A 81 -11.49 6.08 0.83
N THR A 82 -11.86 6.78 1.90
CA THR A 82 -11.02 6.91 3.10
C THR A 82 -10.72 5.53 3.69
N ARG A 83 -11.73 4.66 3.84
CA ARG A 83 -11.51 3.27 4.30
C ARG A 83 -10.66 2.46 3.34
N TYR A 84 -10.93 2.59 2.03
CA TYR A 84 -10.19 1.90 0.99
C TYR A 84 -8.70 2.27 1.02
N TYR A 85 -8.36 3.56 0.96
CA TYR A 85 -6.97 4.00 0.95
C TYR A 85 -6.28 3.84 2.32
N THR A 86 -7.03 3.80 3.43
CA THR A 86 -6.47 3.39 4.73
C THR A 86 -5.99 1.95 4.68
N HIS A 87 -6.78 1.03 4.12
CA HIS A 87 -6.37 -0.36 3.91
C HIS A 87 -5.12 -0.45 3.01
N VAL A 88 -5.07 0.33 1.93
CA VAL A 88 -3.91 0.38 1.03
C VAL A 88 -2.66 0.88 1.77
N ARG A 89 -2.79 1.94 2.57
CA ARG A 89 -1.70 2.47 3.41
C ARG A 89 -1.20 1.44 4.40
N ASP A 90 -2.09 0.77 5.12
CA ASP A 90 -1.72 -0.22 6.12
C ASP A 90 -1.05 -1.44 5.49
N MET A 91 -1.48 -1.85 4.30
CA MET A 91 -0.83 -2.90 3.50
C MET A 91 0.61 -2.49 3.11
N ALA A 92 0.81 -1.24 2.66
CA ALA A 92 2.13 -0.72 2.31
C ALA A 92 3.06 -0.62 3.54
N VAL A 93 2.54 -0.18 4.69
CA VAL A 93 3.28 -0.13 5.96
C VAL A 93 3.70 -1.54 6.38
N LEU A 94 2.79 -2.51 6.36
CA LEU A 94 3.09 -3.88 6.71
C LEU A 94 4.15 -4.49 5.77
N ALA A 95 4.09 -4.17 4.47
CA ALA A 95 5.13 -4.57 3.52
C ALA A 95 6.50 -3.99 3.89
N ALA A 96 6.57 -2.70 4.28
CA ALA A 96 7.83 -2.08 4.69
C ALA A 96 8.40 -2.72 5.97
N GLU A 97 7.53 -3.08 6.91
CA GLU A 97 7.93 -3.81 8.13
C GLU A 97 8.47 -5.20 7.81
N VAL A 98 7.80 -5.96 6.93
CA VAL A 98 8.27 -7.28 6.48
C VAL A 98 9.64 -7.17 5.81
N GLU A 99 9.82 -6.19 4.93
CA GLU A 99 11.09 -5.98 4.24
C GLU A 99 12.22 -5.61 5.22
N THR A 100 11.92 -4.75 6.20
CA THR A 100 12.87 -4.39 7.27
C THR A 100 13.28 -5.60 8.11
N LEU A 101 12.33 -6.49 8.41
CA LEU A 101 12.61 -7.71 9.17
C LEU A 101 13.41 -8.73 8.37
N ARG A 102 13.27 -8.76 7.04
CA ARG A 102 14.01 -9.67 6.16
C ARG A 102 15.51 -9.32 6.07
N GLY A 103 15.84 -8.03 6.17
CA GLY A 103 17.22 -7.54 6.16
C GLY A 103 17.96 -7.62 7.49
N ARG A 104 17.31 -8.10 8.57
CA ARG A 104 17.88 -8.30 9.91
C ARG A 104 18.23 -9.76 10.14
#